data_AF-A0AAJ5VNT7-F1
#
_entry.id   AF-A0AAJ5VNT7-F1
#
_cell.length_a   1.000
_cell.length_b   1.000
_cell.length_c   1.000
_cell.angle_alpha   90.00
_cell.angle_beta   90.00
_cell.angle_gamma   90.00
#
_symmetry.space_group_name_H-M   'P 1'
#
loop_
_entity.id
_entity.type
_entity.pdbx_description
1 polymer ?
#
loop_
_entity_poly.entity_id
_entity_poly.type
_entity_poly.pdbx_seq_one_letter_code
_entity_poly.pdbx_strand_id
1 'polypeptide(L)'
;MPARLCFALSARARTAVLVLLLAGAARVLAEMLLGSGSWEIGFSLAPPGRQGQYQGFYGAGTAVVRSAGPLLLTALVRGLGTRGRPALAALFRATGPAARHAAARGESRSVPGPAVSAPPAPDTA
;
A
#
# COMPACT_ATOMS: atom_id res chain seq x y z
N MET A 1 -23.10 -6.74 45.51
CA MET A 1 -22.30 -5.93 44.57
C MET A 1 -21.72 -6.64 43.32
N PRO A 2 -21.85 -7.96 43.04
CA PRO A 2 -21.21 -8.55 41.84
C PRO A 2 -22.00 -8.36 40.53
N ALA A 3 -23.34 -8.29 40.57
CA ALA A 3 -24.17 -8.24 39.36
C ALA A 3 -23.94 -6.98 38.48
N ARG A 4 -23.67 -5.83 39.09
CA ARG A 4 -23.40 -4.57 38.36
C ARG A 4 -22.05 -4.62 37.62
N LEU A 5 -21.04 -5.28 38.20
CA LEU A 5 -19.73 -5.48 37.58
C LEU A 5 -19.84 -6.45 36.39
N CYS A 6 -20.57 -7.56 36.52
CA CYS A 6 -20.81 -8.47 35.39
C CYS A 6 -21.56 -7.79 34.24
N PHE A 7 -22.57 -6.97 34.52
CA PHE A 7 -23.30 -6.25 33.48
C PHE A 7 -22.44 -5.18 32.80
N ALA A 8 -21.67 -4.40 33.57
CA ALA A 8 -20.73 -3.41 33.02
C ALA A 8 -19.62 -4.07 32.17
N LEU A 9 -19.08 -5.20 32.62
CA LEU A 9 -18.10 -5.99 31.86
C LEU A 9 -18.71 -6.58 30.58
N SER A 10 -19.94 -7.11 30.64
CA SER A 10 -20.64 -7.66 29.46
C SER A 10 -20.99 -6.59 28.43
N ALA A 11 -21.48 -5.42 28.87
CA ALA A 11 -21.74 -4.29 27.99
C ALA A 11 -20.45 -3.82 27.29
N ARG A 12 -19.36 -3.67 28.06
CA ARG A 12 -18.05 -3.27 27.54
C ARG A 12 -17.42 -4.31 26.61
N ALA A 13 -17.68 -5.61 26.84
CA ALA A 13 -17.28 -6.68 25.94
C ALA A 13 -18.02 -6.61 24.60
N ARG A 14 -19.35 -6.40 24.60
CA ARG A 14 -20.12 -6.22 23.35
C ARG A 14 -19.65 -5.02 22.55
N THR A 15 -19.39 -3.88 23.21
CA THR A 15 -18.84 -2.69 22.55
C THR A 15 -17.46 -2.97 21.98
N ALA A 16 -16.58 -3.66 22.71
CA ALA A 16 -15.24 -4.01 22.22
C ALA A 16 -15.30 -4.93 20.99
N VAL A 17 -16.19 -5.94 20.99
CA VAL A 17 -16.40 -6.82 19.84
C VAL A 17 -16.88 -6.03 18.63
N LEU A 18 -17.88 -5.15 18.78
CA LEU A 18 -18.37 -4.30 17.68
C LEU A 18 -17.26 -3.39 17.13
N VAL A 19 -16.47 -2.76 18.00
CA VAL A 19 -15.36 -1.90 17.59
C VAL A 19 -14.29 -2.71 16.83
N LEU A 20 -13.94 -3.90 17.31
CA LEU A 20 -12.96 -4.76 16.64
C LEU A 20 -13.47 -5.26 15.28
N LEU A 21 -14.76 -5.60 15.17
CA LEU A 21 -15.38 -6.00 13.90
C LEU A 21 -15.37 -4.85 12.88
N LEU A 22 -15.76 -3.64 13.32
CA LEU A 22 -15.73 -2.45 12.45
C LEU A 22 -14.30 -2.08 12.05
N ALA A 23 -13.36 -2.14 12.98
CA ALA A 23 -11.95 -1.89 12.69
C ALA A 23 -11.38 -2.94 11.73
N GLY A 24 -11.73 -4.21 11.91
CA GLY A 24 -11.37 -5.31 11.00
C GLY A 24 -11.96 -5.13 9.61
N ALA A 25 -13.24 -4.78 9.50
CA ALA A 25 -13.89 -4.50 8.22
C ALA A 25 -13.23 -3.30 7.51
N ALA A 26 -13.00 -2.20 8.22
CA ALA A 26 -12.29 -1.04 7.70
C ALA A 26 -10.86 -1.38 7.26
N ARG A 27 -10.16 -2.23 8.02
CA ARG A 27 -8.81 -2.72 7.71
C ARG A 27 -8.82 -3.52 6.41
N VAL A 28 -9.75 -4.46 6.23
CA VAL A 28 -9.86 -5.27 5.01
C VAL A 28 -10.19 -4.39 3.81
N LEU A 29 -11.14 -3.46 3.94
CA LEU A 29 -11.45 -2.50 2.87
C LEU A 29 -10.22 -1.69 2.46
N ALA A 30 -9.45 -1.20 3.43
CA ALA A 30 -8.22 -0.46 3.18
C ALA A 30 -7.16 -1.32 2.49
N GLU A 31 -7.00 -2.59 2.89
CA GLU A 31 -6.08 -3.53 2.26
C GLU A 31 -6.49 -3.85 0.82
N MET A 32 -7.78 -4.01 0.55
CA MET A 32 -8.29 -4.25 -0.80
C MET A 32 -8.05 -3.04 -1.71
N LEU A 33 -8.38 -1.82 -1.25
CA LEU A 33 -8.15 -0.58 -1.99
C LEU A 33 -6.66 -0.34 -2.25
N LEU A 34 -5.82 -0.59 -1.25
CA LEU A 34 -4.37 -0.45 -1.40
C LEU A 34 -3.83 -1.49 -2.39
N GLY A 35 -4.25 -2.75 -2.28
CA GLY A 35 -3.79 -3.84 -3.14
C GLY A 35 -4.19 -3.66 -4.60
N SER A 36 -5.46 -3.33 -4.86
CA SER A 36 -5.94 -3.09 -6.23
C SER A 36 -5.31 -1.84 -6.83
N GLY A 37 -5.24 -0.74 -6.07
CA GLY A 37 -4.65 0.51 -6.53
C GLY A 37 -3.15 0.38 -6.81
N SER A 38 -2.41 -0.33 -5.95
CA SER A 38 -0.98 -0.52 -6.13
C SER A 38 -0.64 -1.42 -7.31
N TRP A 39 -1.50 -2.41 -7.59
CA TRP A 39 -1.38 -3.26 -8.78
C TRP A 39 -1.61 -2.46 -10.06
N GLU A 40 -2.71 -1.72 -10.14
CA GLU A 40 -3.05 -0.91 -11.32
C GLU A 40 -1.97 0.13 -11.64
N ILE A 41 -1.41 0.77 -10.61
CA ILE A 41 -0.27 1.70 -10.78
C ILE A 41 0.97 0.96 -11.30
N GLY A 42 1.23 -0.26 -10.84
CA GLY A 42 2.36 -1.08 -11.30
C GLY A 42 2.27 -1.44 -12.79
N PHE A 43 1.07 -1.74 -13.30
CA PHE A 43 0.86 -2.05 -14.72
C PHE A 43 0.78 -0.80 -15.59
N SER A 44 0.10 0.25 -15.13
CA SER A 44 -0.08 1.49 -15.90
C SER A 44 1.24 2.22 -16.16
N LEU A 45 2.25 2.04 -15.30
CA LEU A 45 3.59 2.59 -15.48
C LEU A 45 4.49 1.77 -16.43
N ALA A 46 4.12 0.54 -16.78
CA ALA A 46 4.98 -0.36 -17.52
C ALA A 46 4.82 -0.21 -19.05
N PRO A 47 5.90 0.02 -19.82
CA PRO A 47 5.84 0.11 -21.28
C PRO A 47 5.37 -1.20 -21.94
N PRO A 48 4.75 -1.13 -23.14
CA PRO A 48 4.39 -2.31 -23.92
C PRO A 48 5.60 -3.24 -24.13
N GLY A 49 5.43 -4.54 -23.87
CA GLY A 49 6.49 -5.55 -24.05
C GLY A 49 7.51 -5.67 -22.90
N ARG A 50 7.44 -4.84 -21.84
CA ARG A 50 8.35 -4.93 -20.67
C ARG A 50 7.65 -5.22 -19.34
N GLN A 51 6.41 -5.70 -19.40
CA GLN A 51 5.57 -5.99 -18.23
C GLN A 51 6.25 -6.94 -17.24
N GLY A 52 6.89 -8.02 -17.71
CA GLY A 52 7.58 -8.99 -16.82
C GLY A 52 8.75 -8.37 -16.04
N GLN A 53 9.52 -7.46 -16.64
CA GLN A 53 10.63 -6.78 -15.96
C GLN A 53 10.12 -5.77 -14.92
N TYR A 54 9.05 -5.03 -15.25
CA TYR A 54 8.40 -4.11 -14.32
C TYR A 54 7.76 -4.83 -13.14
N GLN A 55 7.10 -5.96 -13.37
CA GLN A 55 6.52 -6.78 -12.30
C GLN A 55 7.58 -7.41 -11.40
N GLY A 56 8.71 -7.84 -11.98
CA GLY A 56 9.87 -8.28 -11.21
C GLY A 56 10.44 -7.17 -10.32
N PHE A 57 10.56 -5.95 -10.85
CA PHE A 57 11.02 -4.78 -10.08
C PHE A 57 10.03 -4.37 -8.97
N TYR A 58 8.73 -4.35 -9.29
CA TYR A 58 7.66 -4.08 -8.32
C TYR A 58 7.65 -5.10 -7.17
N GLY A 59 7.81 -6.38 -7.50
CA GLY A 59 7.95 -7.46 -6.52
C GLY A 59 9.20 -7.30 -5.64
N ALA A 60 10.35 -6.96 -6.23
CA ALA A 60 11.59 -6.71 -5.49
C ALA A 60 11.45 -5.54 -4.52
N GLY A 61 10.82 -4.44 -4.94
CA GLY A 61 10.52 -3.30 -4.06
C GLY A 61 9.65 -3.72 -2.86
N THR A 62 8.64 -4.55 -3.10
CA THR A 62 7.79 -5.09 -2.03
C THR A 62 8.58 -5.94 -1.02
N ALA A 63 9.49 -6.79 -1.51
CA ALA A 63 10.36 -7.61 -0.65
C ALA A 63 11.30 -6.74 0.20
N VAL A 64 11.92 -5.72 -0.40
CA VAL A 64 12.80 -4.78 0.32
C VAL A 64 12.04 -4.05 1.43
N VAL A 65 10.85 -3.53 1.14
CA VAL A 65 10.03 -2.81 2.14
C VAL A 65 9.61 -3.74 3.28
N ARG A 66 9.21 -4.99 2.98
CA ARG A 66 8.84 -5.97 4.02
C ARG A 66 10.00 -6.29 4.96
N SER A 67 11.23 -6.36 4.45
CA SER A 67 12.43 -6.59 5.25
C SER A 67 12.89 -5.34 6.01
N ALA A 68 12.84 -4.17 5.38
CA ALA A 68 13.30 -2.91 5.96
C ALA A 68 12.31 -2.33 6.98
N GLY A 69 11.01 -2.60 6.85
CA GLY A 69 9.95 -2.04 7.69
C GLY A 69 10.17 -2.27 9.20
N PRO A 70 10.34 -3.52 9.66
CA PRO A 70 10.59 -3.83 11.07
C PRO A 70 11.89 -3.20 11.60
N LEU A 71 12.94 -3.17 10.77
CA LEU A 71 14.22 -2.57 11.12
C LEU A 71 14.10 -1.06 11.30
N LEU A 72 13.44 -0.38 10.36
CA LEU A 72 13.20 1.07 10.40
C LEU A 72 12.34 1.45 11.61
N LEU A 73 11.26 0.68 11.86
CA LEU A 73 10.40 0.87 13.02
C LEU A 73 11.19 0.74 14.32
N THR A 74 12.01 -0.31 14.43
CA THR A 74 12.84 -0.56 15.62
C THR A 74 13.85 0.57 15.80
N ALA A 75 14.57 0.94 14.74
CA ALA A 75 15.57 2.01 14.78
C ALA A 75 14.96 3.36 15.18
N LEU A 76 13.81 3.75 14.61
CA LEU A 76 13.16 5.02 14.97
C LEU A 76 12.61 4.99 16.40
N VAL A 77 11.88 3.94 16.78
CA VAL A 77 11.17 3.93 18.07
C VAL A 77 12.13 3.68 19.23
N ARG A 78 13.09 2.76 19.07
CA ARG A 78 14.09 2.46 20.11
C ARG A 78 15.27 3.42 20.08
N GLY A 79 15.72 3.85 18.90
CA GLY A 79 16.90 4.70 18.75
C GLY A 79 16.64 6.18 19.06
N LEU A 80 15.48 6.74 18.68
CA LEU A 80 15.15 8.16 18.95
C LEU A 80 14.30 8.36 20.22
N GLY A 81 13.90 7.28 20.89
CA GLY A 81 13.07 7.32 22.10
C GLY A 81 11.76 8.10 21.86
N THR A 82 11.49 9.10 22.71
CA THR A 82 10.27 9.93 22.63
C THR A 82 10.14 10.71 21.32
N ARG A 83 11.25 11.02 20.63
CA ARG A 83 11.23 11.70 19.32
C ARG A 83 10.90 10.77 18.15
N GLY A 84 10.95 9.44 18.34
CA GLY A 84 10.70 8.46 17.29
C GLY A 84 9.25 8.44 16.81
N ARG A 85 8.28 8.61 17.71
CA ARG A 85 6.84 8.62 17.36
C ARG A 85 6.45 9.78 16.43
N PRO A 86 6.77 11.05 16.73
CA PRO A 86 6.43 12.15 15.81
C PRO A 86 7.20 12.07 14.50
N ALA A 87 8.46 11.59 14.50
CA ALA A 87 9.23 11.37 13.28
C ALA A 87 8.57 10.33 12.36
N LEU A 88 8.08 9.22 12.92
CA LEU A 88 7.34 8.20 12.17
C LEU A 88 6.03 8.76 11.59
N ALA A 89 5.30 9.56 12.37
CA ALA A 89 4.07 10.21 11.92
C ALA A 89 4.32 11.24 10.80
N ALA A 90 5.44 11.96 10.84
CA ALA A 90 5.86 12.86 9.77
C ALA A 90 6.22 12.09 8.49
N LEU A 91 7.01 11.02 8.62
CA LEU A 91 7.38 10.15 7.51
C LEU A 91 6.16 9.58 6.79
N PHE A 92 5.18 9.06 7.54
CA PHE A 92 3.97 8.46 6.97
C PHE A 92 3.08 9.52 6.28
N ARG A 93 2.98 10.72 6.85
CA ARG A 93 2.24 11.84 6.23
C ARG A 93 2.88 12.30 4.92
N ALA A 94 4.21 12.25 4.82
CA ALA A 94 4.93 12.66 3.62
C ALA A 94 4.78 11.67 2.44
N THR A 95 4.41 10.41 2.70
CA THR A 95 4.36 9.36 1.66
C THR A 95 3.30 9.64 0.58
N GLY A 96 2.11 10.12 0.95
CA GLY A 96 1.04 10.42 0.00
C GLY A 96 1.42 11.52 -1.02
N PRO A 97 1.85 12.72 -0.55
CA PRO A 97 2.33 13.78 -1.44
C PRO A 97 3.53 13.34 -2.28
N ALA A 98 4.47 12.58 -1.71
CA ALA A 98 5.62 12.07 -2.44
C ALA A 98 5.22 11.13 -3.59
N ALA A 99 4.26 10.24 -3.36
CA ALA A 99 3.72 9.36 -4.39
C ALA A 99 3.02 10.15 -5.51
N ARG A 100 2.19 11.13 -5.16
CA ARG A 100 1.55 12.03 -6.14
C ARG A 100 2.57 12.80 -6.97
N HIS A 101 3.62 13.31 -6.33
CA HIS A 101 4.68 14.04 -7.02
C HIS A 101 5.46 13.11 -7.96
N ALA A 102 5.77 11.88 -7.54
CA ALA A 102 6.46 10.91 -8.37
C ALA A 102 5.64 10.53 -9.61
N ALA A 103 4.32 10.31 -9.45
CA ALA A 103 3.41 10.02 -10.55
C ALA A 103 3.37 11.16 -11.59
N ALA A 104 3.20 12.41 -11.14
CA ALA A 104 3.17 13.58 -12.03
C ALA A 104 4.48 13.76 -12.84
N ARG A 105 5.64 13.42 -12.26
CA ARG A 105 6.92 13.44 -12.99
C ARG A 105 7.07 12.26 -13.96
N GLY A 106 6.45 11.13 -13.67
CA GLY A 106 6.44 9.95 -14.54
C GLY A 106 5.69 10.23 -15.84
N GLU A 107 4.50 10.82 -15.73
CA GLU A 107 3.66 11.22 -16.87
C GLU A 107 4.40 12.18 -17.82
N SER A 108 5.15 13.14 -17.27
CA SER A 108 5.94 14.11 -18.06
C SER A 108 7.12 13.47 -18.81
N ARG A 109 7.55 12.26 -18.43
CA ARG A 109 8.65 11.51 -19.05
C ARG A 109 8.19 10.38 -19.96
N SER A 110 6.89 10.17 -20.14
CA SER A 110 6.35 9.15 -21.03
C SER A 110 6.79 9.45 -22.47
N VAL A 111 7.80 8.73 -22.95
CA VAL A 111 8.23 8.74 -24.36
C VAL A 111 7.15 8.03 -25.18
N PRO A 112 6.67 8.58 -26.32
CA PRO A 112 5.77 7.86 -27.23
C PRO A 112 6.39 6.52 -27.62
N GLY A 113 5.78 5.42 -27.18
CA GLY A 113 6.19 4.07 -27.57
C GLY A 113 5.80 3.80 -29.03
N PRO A 114 6.56 2.98 -29.76
CA PRO A 114 6.22 2.61 -31.12
C PRO A 114 4.81 2.03 -31.15
N ALA A 115 3.98 2.54 -32.07
CA ALA A 115 2.65 2.04 -32.33
C ALA A 115 2.72 0.51 -32.45
N VAL A 116 1.88 -0.19 -31.69
CA VAL A 116 1.67 -1.63 -31.86
C VAL A 116 1.34 -1.83 -33.34
N SER A 117 2.29 -2.38 -34.10
CA SER A 117 2.07 -2.79 -35.48
C SER A 117 0.86 -3.71 -35.47
N ALA A 118 -0.15 -3.35 -36.26
CA ALA A 118 -1.33 -4.16 -36.46
C ALA A 118 -0.92 -5.62 -36.75
N PRO A 119 -1.67 -6.61 -36.23
CA PRO A 119 -1.40 -8.01 -36.54
C PRO A 119 -1.33 -8.17 -38.06
N PRO A 120 -0.33 -8.90 -38.59
CA PRO A 120 -0.24 -9.14 -40.03
C PRO A 120 -1.56 -9.77 -40.49
N ALA A 121 -2.13 -9.23 -41.56
CA ALA A 121 -3.38 -9.73 -42.13
C ALA A 121 -3.22 -11.24 -42.40
N PRO A 122 -4.25 -12.06 -42.12
CA PRO A 122 -4.17 -13.48 -42.40
C PRO A 122 -3.93 -13.68 -43.89
N ASP A 123 -2.84 -14.37 -44.22
CA ASP A 123 -2.55 -14.80 -45.58
C ASP A 123 -3.72 -15.68 -46.03
N THR A 124 -4.53 -15.13 -46.92
CA THR A 124 -5.58 -15.86 -47.62
C THR A 124 -4.91 -16.57 -48.78
N ALA A 125 -4.60 -17.85 -48.55
CA ALA A 125 -4.23 -18.81 -49.59
C ALA A 125 -5.48 -19.29 -50.35
#